data_AF-A0A942C469-F1
#
_entry.id   AF-A0A942C469-F1
#
_cell.length_a   1.000
_cell.length_b   1.000
_cell.length_c   1.000
_cell.angle_alpha   90.00
_cell.angle_beta   90.00
_cell.angle_gamma   90.00
#
_symmetry.space_group_name_H-M   'P 1'
#
loop_
_entity.id
_entity.type
_entity.pdbx_description
1 polymer ?
#
loop_
_entity_poly.entity_id
_entity_poly.type
_entity_poly.pdbx_seq_one_letter_code
_entity_poly.pdbx_strand_id
1 'polypeptide(L)'
;MTIKDFVLFIARSLGLFALIRSFRLRGLKILCYHGISPNGTDESKFRCKVFTNTDTFARRLNWLVRKDYQVLDLSRALDLMERRKLPRRAVVITFDEGFYSFYQTAFGLLREHLFPATVFVTSYYVTKQNPIFRLAVQYMLWKTSRTHFDLSEVDRHLSGEYDCRNEQDKENLAWEVFRYAETQLDEDQRVELCRRLGAYLNVDYDQIVRRRFLHLMTLEQIREMHEAGVDIQLHTHRHQFPLKEERAKQEIIDNRAALADVVSRPMIHLAYPSGLWSDQAFGWLKSVGVQSAMTCEMGMNTLETPRLAMRRFIDSENISQLEFEAEMSGVADLLRDVRSRVKHWLGQPEETMADVRSQVT
;
A
#
# COMPACT_ATOMS: atom_id res chain seq x y z
N MET A 1 -0.03 -16.14 20.96
CA MET A 1 1.06 -15.13 20.99
C MET A 1 2.27 -15.75 20.34
N THR A 2 2.85 -15.13 19.31
CA THR A 2 4.04 -15.67 18.62
C THR A 2 5.30 -15.50 19.48
N ILE A 3 6.39 -16.23 19.19
CA ILE A 3 7.69 -16.01 19.83
C ILE A 3 8.15 -14.56 19.63
N LYS A 4 7.94 -14.02 18.42
CA LYS A 4 8.25 -12.63 18.08
C LYS A 4 7.49 -11.66 19.00
N ASP A 5 6.18 -11.83 19.15
CA ASP A 5 5.37 -10.96 20.04
C ASP A 5 5.82 -11.06 21.49
N PHE A 6 6.20 -12.26 21.96
CA PHE A 6 6.70 -12.44 23.33
C PHE A 6 8.00 -11.68 23.57
N VAL A 7 8.95 -11.75 22.64
CA VAL A 7 10.20 -10.99 22.70
C VAL A 7 9.93 -9.49 22.70
N LEU A 8 9.05 -9.00 21.82
CA LEU A 8 8.65 -7.60 21.77
C LEU A 8 7.93 -7.15 23.04
N PHE A 9 7.11 -8.01 23.63
CA PHE A 9 6.41 -7.76 24.88
C PHE A 9 7.40 -7.59 26.04
N ILE A 10 8.40 -8.47 26.17
CA ILE A 10 9.46 -8.35 27.18
C ILE A 10 10.24 -7.05 26.96
N ALA A 11 10.70 -6.80 25.73
CA ALA A 11 11.43 -5.59 25.39
C ALA A 11 10.66 -4.31 25.75
N ARG A 12 9.36 -4.28 25.44
CA ARG A 12 8.49 -3.14 25.80
C ARG A 12 8.35 -3.00 27.31
N SER A 13 8.14 -4.10 28.03
CA SER A 13 7.94 -4.12 29.49
C SER A 13 9.20 -3.69 30.25
N LEU A 14 10.38 -4.01 29.73
CA LEU A 14 11.67 -3.56 30.26
C LEU A 14 12.03 -2.11 29.87
N GLY A 15 11.13 -1.38 29.19
CA GLY A 15 11.33 0.03 28.83
C GLY A 15 12.21 0.26 27.60
N LEU A 16 12.63 -0.79 26.88
CA LEU A 16 13.51 -0.68 25.71
C LEU A 16 12.88 0.19 24.62
N PHE A 17 11.56 0.13 24.45
CA PHE A 17 10.84 0.93 23.46
C PHE A 17 10.94 2.43 23.79
N ALA A 18 10.85 2.80 25.07
CA ALA A 18 11.00 4.19 25.49
C ALA A 18 12.46 4.66 25.35
N LEU A 19 13.41 3.78 25.72
CA LEU A 19 14.84 4.05 25.63
C LEU A 19 15.28 4.27 24.18
N ILE A 20 15.04 3.32 23.27
CA ILE A 20 15.43 3.44 21.85
C ILE A 20 14.69 4.61 21.19
N ARG A 21 13.40 4.77 21.49
CA ARG A 21 12.65 5.94 21.02
C ARG A 21 13.31 7.22 21.50
N SER A 22 14.02 7.31 22.63
CA SER A 22 14.69 8.57 23.03
C SER A 22 15.95 8.89 22.21
N PHE A 23 16.63 7.88 21.65
CA PHE A 23 17.87 8.04 20.90
C PHE A 23 17.66 8.18 19.39
N ARG A 24 16.67 7.49 18.80
CA ARG A 24 16.43 7.47 17.35
C ARG A 24 15.46 8.56 16.83
N LEU A 25 15.22 9.65 17.56
CA LEU A 25 14.21 10.68 17.21
C LEU A 25 14.56 11.63 16.07
N ARG A 26 15.71 11.50 15.41
CA ARG A 26 16.16 12.48 14.41
C ARG A 26 15.93 12.06 12.95
N GLY A 27 15.36 10.89 12.72
CA GLY A 27 14.96 10.44 11.38
C GLY A 27 13.45 10.56 11.16
N LEU A 28 13.05 10.50 9.89
CA LEU A 28 11.67 10.54 9.45
C LEU A 28 11.11 9.12 9.27
N LYS A 29 10.00 8.81 9.94
CA LYS A 29 9.18 7.63 9.63
C LYS A 29 8.07 8.01 8.65
N ILE A 30 7.86 7.17 7.65
CA ILE A 30 6.75 7.30 6.70
C ILE A 30 5.89 6.05 6.83
N LEU A 31 4.67 6.20 7.32
CA LEU A 31 3.66 5.15 7.41
C LEU A 31 2.95 5.03 6.06
N CYS A 32 2.70 3.80 5.63
CA CYS A 32 1.94 3.48 4.42
C CYS A 32 0.76 2.60 4.78
N TYR A 33 -0.42 3.03 4.37
CA TYR A 33 -1.66 2.27 4.41
C TYR A 33 -2.20 2.11 2.98
N HIS A 34 -3.18 1.23 2.79
CA HIS A 34 -3.93 1.17 1.52
C HIS A 34 -5.42 1.34 1.83
N GLY A 35 -6.23 0.27 1.78
CA GLY A 35 -7.65 0.34 2.08
C GLY A 35 -7.97 0.25 3.58
N ILE A 36 -9.00 0.95 4.04
CA ILE A 36 -9.52 0.82 5.42
C ILE A 36 -10.87 0.09 5.41
N SER A 37 -10.88 -1.15 5.88
CA SER A 37 -12.10 -1.95 6.02
C SER A 37 -12.99 -1.39 7.14
N PRO A 38 -14.27 -1.07 6.87
CA PRO A 38 -15.26 -0.83 7.91
C PRO A 38 -15.35 -2.01 8.90
N ASN A 39 -15.87 -1.75 10.10
CA ASN A 39 -16.07 -2.82 11.07
C ASN A 39 -17.19 -3.77 10.62
N GLY A 40 -17.01 -5.07 10.89
CA GLY A 40 -18.00 -6.10 10.54
C GLY A 40 -17.96 -6.57 9.08
N THR A 41 -17.09 -6.00 8.26
CA THR A 41 -16.86 -6.45 6.88
C THR A 41 -15.66 -7.42 6.80
N ASP A 42 -15.36 -7.95 5.62
CA ASP A 42 -14.43 -9.08 5.45
C ASP A 42 -13.21 -8.77 4.57
N GLU A 43 -13.04 -7.54 4.11
CA GLU A 43 -11.95 -7.11 3.25
C GLU A 43 -10.58 -7.28 3.95
N SER A 44 -10.51 -6.97 5.24
CA SER A 44 -9.29 -7.19 6.05
C SER A 44 -8.99 -8.68 6.30
N LYS A 45 -9.97 -9.58 6.14
CA LYS A 45 -9.76 -11.03 6.20
C LYS A 45 -9.31 -11.59 4.85
N PHE A 46 -9.82 -11.01 3.76
CA PHE A 46 -9.44 -11.36 2.40
C PHE A 46 -7.97 -11.02 2.09
N ARG A 47 -7.56 -9.77 2.30
CA ARG A 47 -6.15 -9.35 2.10
C ARG A 47 -5.71 -8.46 3.25
N CYS A 48 -5.35 -9.08 4.37
CA CYS A 48 -4.91 -8.40 5.60
C CYS A 48 -3.65 -7.52 5.46
N LYS A 49 -2.88 -7.69 4.36
CA LYS A 49 -1.73 -6.83 4.01
C LYS A 49 -2.11 -5.54 3.27
N VAL A 50 -3.32 -5.49 2.71
CA VAL A 50 -3.83 -4.37 1.92
C VAL A 50 -4.92 -3.63 2.71
N PHE A 51 -5.82 -4.37 3.35
CA PHE A 51 -6.95 -3.79 4.07
C PHE A 51 -6.72 -3.82 5.58
N THR A 52 -6.80 -2.66 6.22
CA THR A 52 -6.69 -2.48 7.67
C THR A 52 -8.08 -2.25 8.25
N ASN A 53 -8.42 -2.89 9.35
CA ASN A 53 -9.70 -2.62 10.00
C ASN A 53 -9.73 -1.19 10.61
N THR A 54 -10.91 -0.56 10.61
CA THR A 54 -11.14 0.79 11.14
C THR A 54 -10.66 0.94 12.59
N ASP A 55 -10.97 -0.03 13.46
CA ASP A 55 -10.54 0.01 14.87
C ASP A 55 -9.02 -0.12 14.99
N THR A 56 -8.40 -0.94 14.13
CA THR A 56 -6.94 -1.07 14.09
C THR A 56 -6.30 0.26 13.73
N PHE A 57 -6.78 0.92 12.67
CA PHE A 57 -6.28 2.22 12.24
C PHE A 57 -6.50 3.30 13.31
N ALA A 58 -7.70 3.40 13.89
CA ALA A 58 -8.00 4.34 14.96
C ALA A 58 -7.12 4.13 16.20
N ARG A 59 -6.80 2.87 16.57
CA ARG A 59 -5.85 2.58 17.65
C ARG A 59 -4.45 3.11 17.33
N ARG A 60 -4.01 3.08 16.06
CA ARG A 60 -2.70 3.63 15.66
C ARG A 60 -2.65 5.14 15.81
N LEU A 61 -3.67 5.86 15.32
CA LEU A 61 -3.73 7.32 15.43
C LEU A 61 -3.72 7.77 16.89
N ASN A 62 -4.57 7.15 17.72
CA ASN A 62 -4.61 7.38 19.15
C ASN A 62 -3.26 7.12 19.83
N TRP A 63 -2.53 6.09 19.39
CA TRP A 63 -1.21 5.81 19.92
C TRP A 63 -0.19 6.89 19.54
N LEU A 64 -0.21 7.38 18.30
CA LEU A 64 0.66 8.48 17.84
C LEU A 64 0.44 9.73 18.70
N VAL A 65 -0.81 10.09 18.97
CA VAL A 65 -1.16 11.19 19.89
C VAL A 65 -0.60 10.95 21.28
N ARG A 66 -0.89 9.79 21.90
CA ARG A 66 -0.42 9.46 23.26
C ARG A 66 1.11 9.43 23.39
N LYS A 67 1.82 9.17 22.30
CA LYS A 67 3.29 9.15 22.27
C LYS A 67 3.88 10.42 21.70
N ASP A 68 3.09 11.47 21.53
CA ASP A 68 3.54 12.80 21.11
C ASP A 68 4.37 12.73 19.80
N TYR A 69 3.85 11.99 18.82
CA TYR A 69 4.38 12.01 17.46
C TYR A 69 3.92 13.26 16.74
N GLN A 70 4.84 13.85 16.00
CA GLN A 70 4.60 15.04 15.18
C GLN A 70 4.25 14.55 13.78
N VAL A 71 2.95 14.47 13.48
CA VAL A 71 2.47 14.10 12.14
C VAL A 71 2.60 15.30 11.22
N LEU A 72 3.41 15.15 10.16
CA LEU A 72 3.76 16.22 9.24
C LEU A 72 3.25 15.91 7.84
N ASP A 73 2.95 16.97 7.09
CA ASP A 73 2.84 16.91 5.64
C ASP A 73 4.15 16.37 5.02
N LEU A 74 4.04 15.59 3.95
CA LEU A 74 5.17 14.92 3.31
C LEU A 74 6.21 15.92 2.79
N SER A 75 5.78 16.90 1.99
CA SER A 75 6.66 17.94 1.45
C SER A 75 7.38 18.67 2.58
N ARG A 76 6.63 19.07 3.63
CA ARG A 76 7.20 19.75 4.79
C ARG A 76 8.20 18.89 5.55
N ALA A 77 7.91 17.61 5.75
CA ALA A 77 8.81 16.68 6.42
C ALA A 77 10.13 16.52 5.65
N LEU A 78 10.07 16.36 4.32
CA LEU A 78 11.26 16.24 3.48
C LEU A 78 12.11 17.52 3.52
N ASP A 79 11.49 18.69 3.44
CA ASP A 79 12.19 19.98 3.53
C ASP A 79 12.84 20.20 4.89
N LEU A 80 12.16 19.86 5.99
CA LEU A 80 12.71 19.95 7.34
C LEU A 80 13.86 18.97 7.55
N MET A 81 13.75 17.76 6.99
CA MET A 81 14.82 16.76 7.03
C MET A 81 16.07 17.31 6.34
N GLU A 82 15.95 17.81 5.11
CA GLU A 82 17.05 18.40 4.33
C GLU A 82 17.71 19.58 5.06
N ARG A 83 16.91 20.44 5.69
CA ARG A 83 17.39 21.60 6.47
C ARG A 83 17.94 21.24 7.84
N ARG A 84 18.00 19.97 8.23
CA ARG A 84 18.41 19.49 9.57
C ARG A 84 17.55 20.06 10.70
N LYS A 85 16.27 20.33 10.42
CA LYS A 85 15.28 20.92 11.34
C LYS A 85 14.09 19.99 11.60
N LEU A 86 14.20 18.71 11.27
CA LEU A 86 13.15 17.73 11.52
C LEU A 86 12.89 17.63 13.02
N PRO A 87 11.63 17.76 13.48
CA PRO A 87 11.31 17.63 14.89
C PRO A 87 11.51 16.19 15.35
N ARG A 88 11.65 16.03 16.66
CA ARG A 88 11.69 14.70 17.27
C ARG A 88 10.34 14.00 17.03
N ARG A 89 10.37 12.69 16.76
CA ARG A 89 9.17 11.86 16.51
C ARG A 89 8.37 12.33 15.28
N ALA A 90 9.06 12.83 14.26
CA ALA A 90 8.43 13.16 12.99
C ALA A 90 7.92 11.90 12.28
N VAL A 91 6.66 11.94 11.89
CA VAL A 91 6.02 10.88 11.09
C VAL A 91 5.20 11.50 9.97
N VAL A 92 5.18 10.85 8.81
CA VAL A 92 4.25 11.15 7.71
C VAL A 92 3.30 9.97 7.57
N ILE A 93 2.03 10.24 7.30
CA ILE A 93 1.02 9.20 7.01
C ILE A 93 0.71 9.25 5.51
N THR A 94 0.88 8.12 4.84
CA THR A 94 0.61 7.97 3.41
C THR A 94 -0.38 6.84 3.15
N PHE A 95 -1.16 6.99 2.08
CA PHE A 95 -2.08 5.99 1.57
C PHE A 95 -1.82 5.75 0.10
N ASP A 96 -1.76 4.48 -0.31
CA ASP A 96 -1.55 4.10 -1.71
C ASP A 96 -2.87 3.74 -2.41
N GLU A 97 -2.81 3.72 -3.73
CA GLU A 97 -3.86 3.40 -4.71
C GLU A 97 -5.02 4.40 -4.79
N GLY A 98 -5.49 4.95 -3.67
CA GLY A 98 -6.63 5.87 -3.63
C GLY A 98 -7.97 5.14 -3.51
N PHE A 99 -8.02 4.09 -2.69
CA PHE A 99 -9.26 3.35 -2.40
C PHE A 99 -10.39 4.26 -1.92
N TYR A 100 -11.62 3.97 -2.34
CA TYR A 100 -12.83 4.63 -1.87
C TYR A 100 -12.97 4.58 -0.33
N SER A 101 -12.49 3.51 0.28
CA SER A 101 -12.51 3.35 1.74
C SER A 101 -11.67 4.38 2.51
N PHE A 102 -10.66 4.98 1.87
CA PHE A 102 -9.95 6.13 2.46
C PHE A 102 -10.92 7.30 2.68
N TYR A 103 -11.63 7.71 1.63
CA TYR A 103 -12.62 8.78 1.68
C TYR A 103 -13.75 8.47 2.67
N GLN A 104 -14.26 7.23 2.64
CA GLN A 104 -15.38 6.82 3.49
C GLN A 104 -15.03 6.79 4.98
N THR A 105 -13.79 6.42 5.32
CA THR A 105 -13.44 6.05 6.71
C THR A 105 -12.21 6.79 7.22
N ALA A 106 -11.07 6.64 6.55
CA ALA A 106 -9.78 7.15 7.05
C ALA A 106 -9.75 8.67 7.13
N PHE A 107 -10.36 9.33 6.13
CA PHE A 107 -10.37 10.78 6.01
C PHE A 107 -11.01 11.47 7.22
N GLY A 108 -12.15 10.97 7.71
CA GLY A 108 -12.81 11.48 8.91
C GLY A 108 -11.93 11.35 10.15
N LEU A 109 -11.36 10.16 10.38
CA LEU A 109 -10.49 9.89 11.54
C LEU A 109 -9.24 10.77 11.55
N LEU A 110 -8.62 11.01 10.40
CA LEU A 110 -7.44 11.88 10.30
C LEU A 110 -7.80 13.33 10.61
N ARG A 111 -8.97 13.81 10.16
CA ARG A 111 -9.48 15.16 10.47
C ARG A 111 -9.75 15.35 11.96
N GLU A 112 -10.33 14.35 12.64
CA GLU A 112 -10.55 14.39 14.10
C GLU A 112 -9.25 14.60 14.88
N HIS A 113 -8.13 14.07 14.38
CA HIS A 113 -6.80 14.22 14.98
C HIS A 113 -6.00 15.41 14.42
N LEU A 114 -6.53 16.16 13.45
CA LEU A 114 -5.82 17.20 12.69
C LEU A 114 -4.51 16.68 12.05
N PHE A 115 -4.50 15.42 11.64
CA PHE A 115 -3.34 14.79 11.04
C PHE A 115 -3.34 14.99 9.52
N PRO A 116 -2.28 15.59 8.95
CA PRO A 116 -2.11 15.63 7.51
C PRO A 116 -1.85 14.22 6.96
N ALA A 117 -2.24 14.00 5.71
CA ALA A 117 -1.99 12.75 5.01
C ALA A 117 -1.73 13.02 3.52
N THR A 118 -0.88 12.19 2.93
CA THR A 118 -0.65 12.13 1.49
C THR A 118 -1.33 10.88 0.92
N VAL A 119 -2.08 11.03 -0.17
CA VAL A 119 -2.67 9.91 -0.90
C VAL A 119 -2.04 9.82 -2.29
N PHE A 120 -1.33 8.71 -2.54
CA PHE A 120 -0.80 8.39 -3.85
C PHE A 120 -1.88 7.67 -4.67
N VAL A 121 -2.36 8.32 -5.73
CA VAL A 121 -3.54 7.86 -6.49
C VAL A 121 -3.13 7.23 -7.83
N THR A 122 -3.60 6.02 -8.08
CA THR A 122 -3.59 5.43 -9.44
C THR A 122 -4.85 5.85 -10.19
N SER A 123 -4.72 6.29 -11.43
CA SER A 123 -5.79 7.06 -12.10
C SER A 123 -6.66 6.26 -13.06
N TYR A 124 -6.24 5.07 -13.49
CA TYR A 124 -7.02 4.25 -14.42
C TYR A 124 -8.39 3.89 -13.85
N TYR A 125 -8.43 3.25 -12.67
CA TYR A 125 -9.71 2.86 -12.05
C TYR A 125 -10.45 4.05 -11.40
N VAL A 126 -9.77 5.16 -11.09
CA VAL A 126 -10.43 6.44 -10.75
C VAL A 126 -11.22 6.97 -11.93
N THR A 127 -10.71 6.82 -13.15
CA THR A 127 -11.41 7.28 -14.36
C THR A 127 -12.49 6.29 -14.79
N LYS A 128 -12.20 4.98 -14.74
CA LYS A 128 -13.13 3.93 -15.17
C LYS A 128 -14.28 3.68 -14.20
N GLN A 129 -14.08 3.92 -12.90
CA GLN A 129 -15.06 3.67 -11.85
C GLN A 129 -15.59 2.22 -11.79
N ASN A 130 -14.76 1.26 -12.20
CA ASN A 130 -14.99 -0.17 -11.98
C ASN A 130 -14.19 -0.68 -10.77
N PRO A 131 -14.58 -1.82 -10.18
CA PRO A 131 -13.72 -2.50 -9.22
C PRO A 131 -12.35 -2.81 -9.83
N ILE A 132 -11.29 -2.74 -9.04
CA ILE A 132 -9.96 -3.16 -9.48
C ILE A 132 -10.04 -4.63 -9.89
N PHE A 133 -9.86 -4.90 -11.19
CA PHE A 133 -10.12 -6.22 -11.79
C PHE A 133 -9.43 -7.36 -11.03
N ARG A 134 -8.12 -7.24 -10.78
CA ARG A 134 -7.35 -8.26 -10.06
C ARG A 134 -7.90 -8.56 -8.67
N LEU A 135 -8.25 -7.52 -7.91
CA LEU A 135 -8.80 -7.69 -6.57
C LEU A 135 -10.19 -8.29 -6.60
N ALA A 136 -11.03 -7.93 -7.58
CA ALA A 136 -12.37 -8.48 -7.72
C ALA A 136 -12.32 -10.00 -7.99
N VAL A 137 -11.49 -10.44 -8.93
CA VAL A 137 -11.29 -11.87 -9.21
C VAL A 137 -10.78 -12.60 -7.97
N GLN A 138 -9.72 -12.10 -7.33
CA GLN A 138 -9.17 -12.71 -6.11
C GLN A 138 -10.20 -12.76 -4.97
N TYR A 139 -10.99 -11.71 -4.78
CA TYR A 139 -12.02 -11.69 -3.75
C TYR A 139 -13.10 -12.74 -4.01
N MET A 140 -13.57 -12.86 -5.25
CA MET A 140 -14.57 -13.88 -5.60
C MET A 140 -14.03 -15.31 -5.42
N LEU A 141 -12.76 -15.56 -5.79
CA LEU A 141 -12.11 -16.85 -5.55
C LEU A 141 -11.90 -17.16 -4.06
N TRP A 142 -11.62 -16.14 -3.25
CA TRP A 142 -11.51 -16.29 -1.81
C TRP A 142 -12.88 -16.54 -1.15
N LYS A 143 -13.93 -15.89 -1.65
CA LYS A 143 -15.28 -15.91 -1.06
C LYS A 143 -16.11 -17.12 -1.45
N THR A 144 -15.81 -17.75 -2.58
CA THR A 144 -16.60 -18.86 -3.14
C THR A 144 -16.72 -20.05 -2.19
N SER A 145 -17.84 -20.76 -2.30
CA SER A 145 -18.05 -22.06 -1.65
C SER A 145 -17.70 -23.25 -2.56
N ARG A 146 -17.29 -23.01 -3.81
CA ARG A 146 -16.88 -24.09 -4.73
C ARG A 146 -15.53 -24.67 -4.33
N THR A 147 -15.41 -25.99 -4.46
CA THR A 147 -14.17 -26.73 -4.16
C THR A 147 -13.38 -27.13 -5.41
N HIS A 148 -14.01 -27.12 -6.58
CA HIS A 148 -13.39 -27.50 -7.84
C HIS A 148 -13.83 -26.55 -8.97
N PHE A 149 -12.94 -26.34 -9.93
CA PHE A 149 -13.05 -25.31 -10.94
C PHE A 149 -12.64 -25.83 -12.30
N ASP A 150 -13.49 -25.61 -13.29
CA ASP A 150 -13.15 -25.71 -14.70
C ASP A 150 -13.36 -24.33 -15.34
N LEU A 151 -12.25 -23.67 -15.72
CA LEU A 151 -12.34 -22.34 -16.29
C LEU A 151 -12.98 -22.31 -17.67
N SER A 152 -13.03 -23.44 -18.38
CA SER A 152 -13.65 -23.52 -19.70
C SER A 152 -15.17 -23.29 -19.65
N GLU A 153 -15.79 -23.55 -18.49
CA GLU A 153 -17.20 -23.23 -18.23
C GLU A 153 -17.46 -21.72 -18.10
N VAL A 154 -16.43 -20.93 -17.80
CA VAL A 154 -16.53 -19.47 -17.62
C VAL A 154 -16.25 -18.73 -18.93
N ASP A 155 -15.19 -19.14 -19.61
CA ASP A 155 -14.78 -18.58 -20.89
C ASP A 155 -14.02 -19.64 -21.69
N ARG A 156 -14.41 -19.84 -22.95
CA ARG A 156 -13.82 -20.84 -23.84
C ARG A 156 -12.31 -20.67 -24.08
N HIS A 157 -11.76 -19.49 -23.77
CA HIS A 157 -10.34 -19.17 -23.92
C HIS A 157 -9.51 -19.49 -22.66
N LEU A 158 -10.18 -19.86 -21.57
CA LEU A 158 -9.55 -20.35 -20.35
C LEU A 158 -9.71 -21.87 -20.28
N SER A 159 -8.74 -22.55 -19.71
CA SER A 159 -8.75 -24.01 -19.63
C SER A 159 -7.95 -24.49 -18.44
N GLY A 160 -8.49 -25.44 -17.70
CA GLY A 160 -7.77 -26.06 -16.60
C GLY A 160 -8.70 -26.43 -15.47
N GLU A 161 -8.38 -27.54 -14.82
CA GLU A 161 -9.07 -28.02 -13.63
C GLU A 161 -8.24 -27.69 -12.38
N TYR A 162 -8.87 -27.04 -11.41
CA TYR A 162 -8.19 -26.55 -10.20
C TYR A 162 -8.92 -26.99 -8.93
N ASP A 163 -8.18 -27.35 -7.88
CA ASP A 163 -8.72 -27.63 -6.55
C ASP A 163 -8.69 -26.36 -5.69
N CYS A 164 -9.85 -25.71 -5.54
CA CYS A 164 -9.94 -24.48 -4.76
C CYS A 164 -10.05 -24.70 -3.24
N ARG A 165 -9.72 -25.89 -2.75
CA ARG A 165 -9.32 -26.07 -1.33
C ARG A 165 -7.85 -25.76 -1.12
N ASN A 166 -7.05 -25.75 -2.20
CA ASN A 166 -5.65 -25.39 -2.20
C ASN A 166 -5.47 -23.91 -2.56
N GLU A 167 -4.83 -23.14 -1.68
CA GLU A 167 -4.57 -21.71 -1.92
C GLU A 167 -3.62 -21.49 -3.10
N GLN A 168 -2.66 -22.39 -3.33
CA GLN A 168 -1.76 -22.27 -4.48
C GLN A 168 -2.51 -22.43 -5.80
N ASP A 169 -3.51 -23.31 -5.86
CA ASP A 169 -4.31 -23.51 -7.05
C ASP A 169 -5.24 -22.32 -7.31
N LYS A 170 -5.79 -21.69 -6.25
CA LYS A 170 -6.51 -20.40 -6.40
C LYS A 170 -5.61 -19.31 -6.96
N GLU A 171 -4.36 -19.21 -6.50
CA GLU A 171 -3.40 -18.24 -7.02
C GLU A 171 -3.09 -18.52 -8.50
N ASN A 172 -2.81 -19.77 -8.86
CA ASN A 172 -2.53 -20.17 -10.24
C ASN A 172 -3.70 -19.85 -11.17
N LEU A 173 -4.92 -20.16 -10.73
CA LEU A 173 -6.15 -19.84 -11.44
C LEU A 173 -6.31 -18.33 -11.64
N ALA A 174 -6.12 -17.54 -10.58
CA ALA A 174 -6.19 -16.07 -10.68
C ALA A 174 -5.19 -15.54 -11.72
N TRP A 175 -3.96 -16.06 -11.74
CA TRP A 175 -2.95 -15.67 -12.70
C TRP A 175 -3.30 -16.04 -14.15
N GLU A 176 -3.96 -17.18 -14.38
CA GLU A 176 -4.44 -17.53 -15.72
C GLU A 176 -5.49 -16.53 -16.21
N VAL A 177 -6.47 -16.20 -15.36
CA VAL A 177 -7.49 -15.20 -15.64
C VAL A 177 -6.85 -13.84 -15.93
N PHE A 178 -5.88 -13.41 -15.12
CA PHE A 178 -5.18 -12.13 -15.33
C PHE A 178 -4.45 -12.09 -16.65
N ARG A 179 -3.67 -13.13 -16.95
CA ARG A 179 -2.90 -13.21 -18.20
C ARG A 179 -3.80 -13.12 -19.43
N TYR A 180 -4.92 -13.83 -19.43
CA TYR A 180 -5.90 -13.75 -20.53
C TYR A 180 -6.53 -12.36 -20.61
N ALA A 181 -7.13 -11.90 -19.50
CA ALA A 181 -7.92 -10.68 -19.49
C ALA A 181 -7.11 -9.40 -19.75
N GLU A 182 -5.87 -9.34 -19.27
CA GLU A 182 -5.02 -8.15 -19.44
C GLU A 182 -4.39 -8.08 -20.83
N THR A 183 -4.31 -9.20 -21.54
CA THR A 183 -3.74 -9.24 -22.91
C THR A 183 -4.79 -9.20 -24.00
N GLN A 184 -5.98 -9.76 -23.75
CA GLN A 184 -7.01 -9.94 -24.79
C GLN A 184 -8.24 -9.05 -24.62
N LEU A 185 -8.50 -8.55 -23.41
CA LEU A 185 -9.77 -7.88 -23.10
C LEU A 185 -9.58 -6.40 -22.80
N ASP A 186 -10.54 -5.60 -23.29
CA ASP A 186 -10.75 -4.22 -22.85
C ASP A 186 -11.48 -4.16 -21.50
N GLU A 187 -11.79 -2.95 -21.04
CA GLU A 187 -12.39 -2.72 -19.72
C GLU A 187 -13.81 -3.26 -19.61
N ASP A 188 -14.66 -3.06 -20.63
CA ASP A 188 -16.06 -3.51 -20.59
C ASP A 188 -16.13 -5.04 -20.66
N GLN A 189 -15.24 -5.65 -21.45
CA GLN A 189 -15.08 -7.09 -21.53
C GLN A 189 -14.58 -7.70 -20.21
N ARG A 190 -13.71 -7.00 -19.46
CA ARG A 190 -13.26 -7.43 -18.12
C ARG A 190 -14.39 -7.39 -17.10
N VAL A 191 -15.22 -6.36 -17.12
CA VAL A 191 -16.41 -6.27 -16.26
C VAL A 191 -17.34 -7.44 -16.55
N GLU A 192 -17.57 -7.76 -17.83
CA GLU A 192 -18.43 -8.87 -18.22
C GLU A 192 -17.84 -10.24 -17.86
N LEU A 193 -16.52 -10.41 -18.00
CA LEU A 193 -15.83 -11.60 -17.48
C LEU A 193 -15.99 -11.72 -15.96
N CYS A 194 -15.90 -10.63 -15.20
CA CYS A 194 -16.13 -10.66 -13.75
C CYS A 194 -17.56 -11.06 -13.40
N ARG A 195 -18.58 -10.63 -14.16
CA ARG A 195 -19.97 -11.08 -13.94
C ARG A 195 -20.12 -12.57 -14.19
N ARG A 196 -19.57 -13.09 -15.30
CA ARG A 196 -19.56 -14.53 -15.59
C ARG A 196 -18.86 -15.33 -14.49
N LEU A 197 -17.67 -14.86 -14.07
CA LEU A 197 -16.93 -15.45 -12.95
C LEU A 197 -17.77 -15.43 -11.67
N GLY A 198 -18.37 -14.31 -11.29
CA GLY A 198 -19.20 -14.20 -10.09
C GLY A 198 -20.38 -15.17 -10.10
N ALA A 199 -21.10 -15.25 -11.23
CA ALA A 199 -22.21 -16.19 -11.41
C ALA A 199 -21.74 -17.65 -11.27
N TYR A 200 -20.62 -18.00 -11.91
CA TYR A 200 -20.02 -19.33 -11.77
C TYR A 200 -19.61 -19.63 -10.32
N LEU A 201 -19.01 -18.65 -9.65
CA LEU A 201 -18.45 -18.73 -8.31
C LEU A 201 -19.49 -18.70 -7.18
N ASN A 202 -20.76 -18.48 -7.49
CA ASN A 202 -21.79 -18.14 -6.51
C ASN A 202 -21.40 -16.93 -5.63
N VAL A 203 -20.78 -15.91 -6.23
CA VAL A 203 -20.42 -14.64 -5.57
C VAL A 203 -21.04 -13.49 -6.36
N ASP A 204 -21.88 -12.69 -5.70
CA ASP A 204 -22.57 -11.55 -6.34
C ASP A 204 -21.56 -10.42 -6.65
N TYR A 205 -21.10 -10.37 -7.91
CA TYR A 205 -20.22 -9.30 -8.39
C TYR A 205 -20.89 -7.93 -8.32
N ASP A 206 -22.19 -7.82 -8.58
CA ASP A 206 -22.88 -6.54 -8.51
C ASP A 206 -23.00 -6.04 -7.06
N GLN A 207 -22.96 -6.91 -6.06
CA GLN A 207 -22.79 -6.50 -4.66
C GLN A 207 -21.43 -5.84 -4.43
N ILE A 208 -20.35 -6.35 -5.04
CA ILE A 208 -19.02 -5.73 -4.99
C ILE A 208 -19.07 -4.33 -5.60
N VAL A 209 -19.74 -4.19 -6.75
CA VAL A 209 -19.98 -2.90 -7.42
C VAL A 209 -20.75 -1.94 -6.51
N ARG A 210 -21.92 -2.35 -6.01
CA ARG A 210 -22.77 -1.50 -5.15
C ARG A 210 -22.09 -1.06 -3.86
N ARG A 211 -21.32 -1.95 -3.21
CA ARG A 211 -20.63 -1.65 -1.94
C ARG A 211 -19.33 -0.85 -2.12
N ARG A 212 -18.77 -0.81 -3.33
CA ARG A 212 -17.57 -0.03 -3.70
C ARG A 212 -16.29 -0.33 -2.92
N PHE A 213 -16.21 -1.43 -2.17
CA PHE A 213 -15.05 -1.71 -1.30
C PHE A 213 -13.76 -2.09 -2.05
N LEU A 214 -13.87 -2.46 -3.34
CA LEU A 214 -12.73 -2.66 -4.26
C LEU A 214 -12.60 -1.54 -5.31
N HIS A 215 -13.27 -0.41 -5.11
CA HIS A 215 -13.17 0.74 -6.01
C HIS A 215 -12.15 1.74 -5.49
N LEU A 216 -11.62 2.51 -6.43
CA LEU A 216 -10.95 3.75 -6.12
C LEU A 216 -11.96 4.89 -6.00
N MET A 217 -11.53 5.99 -5.42
CA MET A 217 -12.33 7.20 -5.32
C MET A 217 -12.73 7.74 -6.69
N THR A 218 -13.81 8.51 -6.74
CA THR A 218 -14.14 9.35 -7.91
C THR A 218 -13.25 10.58 -7.96
N LEU A 219 -13.15 11.19 -9.15
CA LEU A 219 -12.50 12.50 -9.31
C LEU A 219 -13.12 13.57 -8.39
N GLU A 220 -14.44 13.55 -8.20
CA GLU A 220 -15.13 14.48 -7.30
C GLU A 220 -14.71 14.30 -5.83
N GLN A 221 -14.65 13.04 -5.36
CA GLN A 221 -14.20 12.72 -4.00
C GLN A 221 -12.73 13.10 -3.79
N ILE A 222 -11.90 12.94 -4.82
CA ILE A 222 -10.50 13.40 -4.79
C ILE A 222 -10.44 14.93 -4.69
N ARG A 223 -11.27 15.66 -5.45
CA ARG A 223 -11.36 17.13 -5.36
C ARG A 223 -11.73 17.57 -3.95
N GLU A 224 -12.79 17.00 -3.38
CA GLU A 224 -13.26 17.36 -2.03
C GLU A 224 -12.16 17.19 -0.98
N MET A 225 -11.45 16.07 -1.00
CA MET A 225 -10.36 15.82 -0.06
C MET A 225 -9.17 16.75 -0.28
N HIS A 226 -8.81 17.02 -1.54
CA HIS A 226 -7.76 17.97 -1.89
C HIS A 226 -8.08 19.38 -1.38
N GLU A 227 -9.32 19.85 -1.57
CA GLU A 227 -9.80 21.13 -1.05
C GLU A 227 -9.82 21.17 0.48
N ALA A 228 -10.08 20.02 1.13
CA ALA A 228 -9.98 19.86 2.57
C ALA A 228 -8.53 19.70 3.08
N GLY A 229 -7.53 19.74 2.20
CA GLY A 229 -6.12 19.79 2.56
C GLY A 229 -5.36 18.47 2.53
N VAL A 230 -5.96 17.38 2.04
CA VAL A 230 -5.24 16.12 1.77
C VAL A 230 -4.27 16.33 0.60
N ASP A 231 -3.03 15.86 0.75
CA ASP A 231 -2.02 15.97 -0.30
C ASP A 231 -2.18 14.82 -1.32
N ILE A 232 -2.67 15.13 -2.53
CA ILE A 232 -2.86 14.13 -3.59
C ILE A 232 -1.61 14.05 -4.48
N GLN A 233 -1.05 12.85 -4.62
CA GLN A 233 0.23 12.59 -5.30
C GLN A 233 0.16 11.36 -6.22
N LEU A 234 1.25 11.03 -6.90
CA LEU A 234 1.25 10.10 -8.04
C LEU A 234 1.45 8.65 -7.61
N HIS A 235 0.67 7.73 -8.21
CA HIS A 235 0.87 6.28 -8.08
C HIS A 235 0.78 5.55 -9.42
N THR A 236 1.25 6.23 -10.47
CA THR A 236 1.17 5.82 -11.88
C THR A 236 -0.26 5.67 -12.39
N HIS A 237 -0.42 5.47 -13.71
CA HIS A 237 -1.76 5.48 -14.30
C HIS A 237 -2.44 4.12 -14.09
N ARG A 238 -1.72 3.02 -14.35
CA ARG A 238 -2.25 1.66 -14.36
C ARG A 238 -1.71 0.81 -13.20
N HIS A 239 -1.21 1.45 -12.13
CA HIS A 239 -0.61 0.76 -10.98
C HIS A 239 0.53 -0.19 -11.39
N GLN A 240 1.40 0.28 -12.29
CA GLN A 240 2.59 -0.45 -12.73
C GLN A 240 3.79 0.49 -12.81
N PHE A 241 4.99 -0.06 -12.64
CA PHE A 241 6.24 0.66 -12.86
C PHE A 241 7.16 -0.12 -13.81
N PRO A 242 7.01 0.07 -15.14
CA PRO A 242 7.84 -0.64 -16.11
C PRO A 242 9.31 -0.24 -15.99
N LEU A 243 10.24 -1.20 -15.98
CA LEU A 243 11.69 -0.93 -16.05
C LEU A 243 12.13 -0.59 -17.48
N LYS A 244 11.40 0.33 -18.11
CA LYS A 244 11.65 0.89 -19.44
C LYS A 244 11.29 2.38 -19.39
N GLU A 245 12.29 3.23 -19.60
CA GLU A 245 12.21 4.68 -19.42
C GLU A 245 10.93 5.30 -19.99
N GLU A 246 10.70 5.16 -21.29
CA GLU A 246 9.56 5.77 -21.97
C GLU A 246 8.22 5.32 -21.40
N ARG A 247 8.09 4.03 -21.07
CA ARG A 247 6.84 3.51 -20.48
C ARG A 247 6.64 4.00 -19.04
N ALA A 248 7.70 4.07 -18.25
CA ALA A 248 7.62 4.62 -16.89
C ALA A 248 7.23 6.10 -16.89
N LYS A 249 7.82 6.89 -17.79
CA LYS A 249 7.46 8.31 -17.96
C LYS A 249 6.01 8.46 -18.39
N GLN A 250 5.57 7.68 -19.38
CA GLN A 250 4.19 7.75 -19.87
C GLN A 250 3.18 7.44 -18.76
N GLU A 251 3.43 6.42 -17.94
CA GLU A 251 2.59 6.08 -16.78
C GLU A 251 2.45 7.24 -15.78
N ILE A 252 3.51 8.03 -15.58
CA ILE A 252 3.49 9.21 -14.69
C ILE A 252 2.80 10.40 -15.34
N ILE A 253 3.03 10.62 -16.63
CA ILE A 253 2.42 11.70 -17.42
C ILE A 253 0.90 11.48 -17.53
N ASP A 254 0.46 10.28 -17.91
CA ASP A 254 -0.94 9.88 -17.96
C ASP A 254 -1.61 10.07 -16.60
N ASN A 255 -0.91 9.69 -15.51
CA ASN A 255 -1.45 9.83 -14.16
C ASN A 255 -1.66 11.28 -13.75
N ARG A 256 -0.69 12.15 -14.05
CA ARG A 256 -0.78 13.58 -13.78
C ARG A 256 -1.88 14.22 -14.61
N ALA A 257 -1.99 13.86 -15.90
CA ALA A 257 -3.01 14.39 -16.79
C ALA A 257 -4.43 14.03 -16.32
N ALA A 258 -4.65 12.78 -15.92
CA ALA A 258 -5.95 12.31 -15.44
C ALA A 258 -6.43 12.97 -14.13
N LEU A 259 -5.52 13.53 -13.32
CA LEU A 259 -5.83 14.17 -12.04
C LEU A 259 -5.76 15.72 -12.10
N ALA A 260 -5.30 16.29 -13.20
CA ALA A 260 -4.99 17.72 -13.32
C ALA A 260 -6.19 18.64 -13.05
N ASP A 261 -7.39 18.21 -13.45
CA ASP A 261 -8.63 19.00 -13.31
C ASP A 261 -9.18 19.02 -11.87
N VAL A 262 -8.69 18.12 -11.00
CA VAL A 262 -9.17 18.00 -9.60
C VAL A 262 -8.10 18.27 -8.55
N VAL A 263 -6.82 18.25 -8.95
CA VAL A 263 -5.69 18.53 -8.06
C VAL A 263 -4.95 19.78 -8.54
N SER A 264 -5.16 20.89 -7.83
CA SER A 264 -4.55 22.18 -8.18
C SER A 264 -3.11 22.37 -7.68
N ARG A 265 -2.63 21.52 -6.76
CA ARG A 265 -1.25 21.58 -6.25
C ARG A 265 -0.29 20.75 -7.14
N PRO A 266 1.01 21.09 -7.17
CA PRO A 266 1.98 20.29 -7.91
C PRO A 266 2.06 18.84 -7.41
N MET A 267 1.87 17.89 -8.33
CA MET A 267 2.07 16.47 -8.08
C MET A 267 3.53 16.09 -8.39
N ILE A 268 4.38 16.17 -7.36
CA ILE A 268 5.85 16.04 -7.42
C ILE A 268 6.38 14.85 -6.60
N HIS A 269 5.50 14.12 -5.92
CA HIS A 269 5.83 12.91 -5.17
C HIS A 269 5.23 11.69 -5.88
N LEU A 270 5.98 10.58 -5.88
CA LEU A 270 5.56 9.30 -6.43
C LEU A 270 5.63 8.22 -5.35
N ALA A 271 4.69 7.30 -5.31
CA ALA A 271 4.91 5.99 -4.68
C ALA A 271 5.09 4.95 -5.79
N TYR A 272 6.11 4.09 -5.69
CA TYR A 272 6.32 3.02 -6.68
C TYR A 272 5.28 1.90 -6.46
N PRO A 273 4.45 1.56 -7.46
CA PRO A 273 3.54 0.42 -7.39
C PRO A 273 4.26 -0.86 -6.96
N SER A 274 3.68 -1.56 -5.98
CA SER A 274 4.23 -2.80 -5.39
C SER A 274 5.68 -2.70 -4.88
N GLY A 275 6.21 -1.49 -4.68
CA GLY A 275 7.60 -1.27 -4.30
C GLY A 275 8.62 -1.70 -5.36
N LEU A 276 8.20 -1.86 -6.61
CA LEU A 276 9.09 -2.21 -7.72
C LEU A 276 9.82 -0.97 -8.21
N TRP A 277 11.13 -0.89 -7.96
CA TRP A 277 11.96 0.25 -8.33
C TRP A 277 13.41 -0.16 -8.66
N SER A 278 14.12 0.75 -9.31
CA SER A 278 15.56 0.71 -9.56
C SER A 278 16.12 2.15 -9.56
N ASP A 279 17.35 2.30 -9.09
CA ASP A 279 18.13 3.53 -9.12
C ASP A 279 18.29 4.14 -10.52
N GLN A 280 18.30 3.31 -11.58
CA GLN A 280 18.27 3.75 -12.98
C GLN A 280 17.08 4.68 -13.27
N ALA A 281 15.96 4.49 -12.58
CA ALA A 281 14.77 5.30 -12.78
C ALA A 281 14.90 6.74 -12.27
N PHE A 282 15.94 7.06 -11.47
CA PHE A 282 16.06 8.39 -10.86
C PHE A 282 16.20 9.50 -11.90
N GLY A 283 16.92 9.26 -12.99
CA GLY A 283 17.02 10.21 -14.10
C GLY A 283 15.67 10.45 -14.78
N TRP A 284 14.91 9.36 -14.98
CA TRP A 284 13.60 9.40 -15.64
C TRP A 284 12.60 10.20 -14.81
N LEU A 285 12.52 9.92 -13.52
CA LEU A 285 11.65 10.61 -12.57
C LEU A 285 11.92 12.11 -12.54
N LYS A 286 13.19 12.51 -12.44
CA LYS A 286 13.58 13.93 -12.48
C LYS A 286 13.17 14.60 -13.78
N SER A 287 13.32 13.93 -14.92
CA SER A 287 12.97 14.49 -16.23
C SER A 287 11.46 14.76 -16.39
N VAL A 288 10.60 14.09 -15.61
CA VAL A 288 9.14 14.32 -15.57
C VAL A 288 8.69 15.07 -14.31
N GLY A 289 9.62 15.76 -13.64
CA GLY A 289 9.34 16.67 -12.53
C GLY A 289 9.06 16.01 -11.18
N VAL A 290 9.33 14.70 -11.02
CA VAL A 290 9.22 14.03 -9.72
C VAL A 290 10.43 14.39 -8.84
N GLN A 291 10.16 14.89 -7.64
CA GLN A 291 11.17 15.38 -6.69
C GLN A 291 11.45 14.40 -5.55
N SER A 292 10.50 13.54 -5.20
CA SER A 292 10.73 12.43 -4.27
C SER A 292 9.89 11.22 -4.63
N ALA A 293 10.35 10.04 -4.22
CA ALA A 293 9.63 8.80 -4.48
C ALA A 293 9.72 7.82 -3.31
N MET A 294 8.63 7.12 -3.04
CA MET A 294 8.45 6.23 -1.89
C MET A 294 8.49 4.77 -2.31
N THR A 295 9.27 3.96 -1.59
CA THR A 295 9.40 2.51 -1.79
C THR A 295 8.60 1.75 -0.74
N CYS A 296 8.63 0.42 -0.79
CA CYS A 296 8.10 -0.47 0.25
C CYS A 296 9.18 -0.96 1.22
N GLU A 297 10.40 -0.38 1.15
CA GLU A 297 11.49 -0.77 2.04
C GLU A 297 11.29 -0.21 3.43
N MET A 298 11.36 -1.06 4.43
CA MET A 298 11.22 -0.67 5.82
C MET A 298 12.48 0.01 6.34
N GLY A 299 12.32 1.15 7.00
CA GLY A 299 13.44 1.77 7.71
C GLY A 299 13.13 3.15 8.23
N MET A 300 14.11 3.73 8.90
CA MET A 300 14.14 5.16 9.20
C MET A 300 14.73 5.91 7.99
N ASN A 301 14.16 7.07 7.66
CA ASN A 301 14.72 7.96 6.66
C ASN A 301 15.61 9.00 7.33
N THR A 302 16.77 9.23 6.72
CA THR A 302 17.78 10.19 7.16
C THR A 302 18.27 11.00 5.95
N LEU A 303 19.22 11.92 6.16
CA LEU A 303 19.82 12.69 5.06
C LEU A 303 20.54 11.81 4.03
N GLU A 304 21.00 10.65 4.45
CA GLU A 304 21.68 9.67 3.60
C GLU A 304 20.68 8.84 2.78
N THR A 305 19.39 8.90 3.09
CA THR A 305 18.37 8.18 2.33
C THR A 305 18.12 8.89 0.99
N PRO A 306 18.25 8.20 -0.16
CA PRO A 306 18.00 8.84 -1.44
C PRO A 306 16.56 9.35 -1.53
N ARG A 307 16.37 10.63 -1.90
CA ARG A 307 15.05 11.27 -1.97
C ARG A 307 14.07 10.57 -2.93
N LEU A 308 14.59 9.85 -3.92
CA LEU A 308 13.81 9.05 -4.89
C LEU A 308 13.71 7.56 -4.51
N ALA A 309 14.10 7.20 -3.29
CA ALA A 309 13.94 5.86 -2.72
C ALA A 309 13.68 5.95 -1.21
N MET A 310 12.71 6.78 -0.83
CA MET A 310 12.32 6.97 0.57
C MET A 310 11.65 5.71 1.10
N ARG A 311 12.07 5.30 2.29
CA ARG A 311 11.62 4.09 2.98
C ARG A 311 10.27 4.30 3.64
N ARG A 312 9.43 3.27 3.63
CA ARG A 312 8.11 3.28 4.27
C ARG A 312 7.88 2.04 5.12
N PHE A 313 7.11 2.21 6.17
CA PHE A 313 6.56 1.11 6.95
C PHE A 313 5.11 0.89 6.51
N ILE A 314 4.85 -0.24 5.85
CA ILE A 314 3.50 -0.68 5.46
C ILE A 314 2.83 -1.30 6.69
N ASP A 315 1.91 -0.54 7.30
CA ASP A 315 1.10 -1.03 8.41
C ASP A 315 -0.25 -1.51 7.88
N SER A 316 -0.68 -2.67 8.34
CA SER A 316 -1.92 -3.29 7.90
C SER A 316 -2.49 -4.24 8.96
N GLU A 317 -3.61 -4.91 8.69
CA GLU A 317 -4.30 -5.73 9.70
C GLU A 317 -3.43 -6.90 10.22
N ASN A 318 -2.49 -7.38 9.41
CA ASN A 318 -1.58 -8.45 9.83
C ASN A 318 -0.48 -7.99 10.81
N ILE A 319 -0.37 -6.69 11.09
CA ILE A 319 0.64 -6.14 12.01
C ILE A 319 0.03 -6.00 13.41
N SER A 320 0.63 -6.69 14.38
CA SER A 320 0.19 -6.59 15.76
C SER A 320 0.46 -5.19 16.33
N GLN A 321 -0.29 -4.79 17.37
CA GLN A 321 -0.02 -3.51 18.06
C GLN A 321 1.42 -3.45 18.61
N LEU A 322 1.98 -4.59 19.05
CA LEU A 322 3.36 -4.64 19.54
C LEU A 322 4.38 -4.42 18.41
N GLU A 323 4.14 -5.00 17.24
CA GLU A 323 4.99 -4.83 16.07
C GLU A 323 4.98 -3.38 15.57
N PHE A 324 3.79 -2.78 15.47
CA PHE A 324 3.65 -1.36 15.14
C PHE A 324 4.44 -0.48 16.13
N GLU A 325 4.31 -0.72 17.43
CA GLU A 325 5.05 0.02 18.45
C GLU A 325 6.57 -0.18 18.35
N ALA A 326 7.02 -1.38 17.98
CA ALA A 326 8.42 -1.71 17.81
C ALA A 326 9.02 -0.99 16.59
N GLU A 327 8.30 -0.94 15.47
CA GLU A 327 8.71 -0.21 14.27
C GLU A 327 8.75 1.29 14.51
N MET A 328 7.70 1.85 15.13
CA MET A 328 7.64 3.29 15.42
C MET A 328 8.71 3.73 16.43
N SER A 329 9.02 2.90 17.43
CA SER A 329 10.08 3.20 18.40
C SER A 329 11.50 3.01 17.86
N GLY A 330 11.68 2.36 16.71
CA GLY A 330 12.98 2.02 16.12
C GLY A 330 13.62 0.76 16.72
N VAL A 331 12.92 0.03 17.58
CA VAL A 331 13.37 -1.26 18.13
C VAL A 331 13.51 -2.28 17.01
N ALA A 332 12.55 -2.32 16.08
CA ALA A 332 12.59 -3.27 14.97
C ALA A 332 13.77 -3.01 14.02
N ASP A 333 14.07 -1.74 13.74
CA ASP A 333 15.28 -1.36 12.99
C ASP A 333 16.55 -1.86 13.70
N LEU A 334 16.66 -1.69 15.03
CA LEU A 334 17.79 -2.19 15.81
C LEU A 334 17.92 -3.72 15.73
N LEU A 335 16.80 -4.45 15.85
CA LEU A 335 16.80 -5.90 15.72
C LEU A 335 17.24 -6.36 14.33
N ARG A 336 16.84 -5.63 13.27
CA ARG A 336 17.30 -5.87 11.89
C ARG A 336 18.80 -5.62 11.75
N ASP A 337 19.32 -4.54 12.33
CA ASP A 337 20.75 -4.21 12.33
C ASP A 337 21.60 -5.27 13.07
N VAL A 338 21.10 -5.77 14.21
CA VAL A 338 21.78 -6.83 14.96
C VAL A 338 21.77 -8.13 14.18
N ARG A 339 20.62 -8.50 13.57
CA ARG A 339 20.50 -9.73 12.78
C ARG A 339 21.42 -9.71 11.56
N SER A 340 21.54 -8.59 10.85
CA SER A 340 22.44 -8.50 9.69
C SER A 340 23.91 -8.67 10.09
N ARG A 341 24.34 -8.03 11.20
CA ARG A 341 25.69 -8.20 11.73
C ARG A 341 25.99 -9.62 12.18
N VAL A 342 25.04 -10.29 12.82
CA VAL A 342 25.18 -11.70 13.22
C VAL A 342 25.28 -12.61 12.00
N LYS A 343 24.42 -12.42 10.97
CA LYS A 343 24.51 -13.17 9.72
C LYS A 343 25.88 -12.99 9.04
N HIS A 344 26.36 -11.74 8.98
CA HIS A 344 27.67 -11.41 8.43
C HIS A 344 28.80 -12.10 9.21
N TRP A 345 28.75 -12.08 10.54
CA TRP A 345 29.73 -12.78 11.40
C TRP A 345 29.70 -14.30 11.23
N LEU A 346 28.52 -14.88 10.95
CA LEU A 346 28.34 -16.31 10.68
C LEU A 346 28.63 -16.71 9.22
N GLY A 347 29.08 -15.78 8.37
CA GLY A 347 29.37 -16.05 6.95
C GLY A 347 28.14 -16.42 6.13
N GLN A 348 26.93 -16.11 6.60
CA GLN A 348 25.70 -16.36 5.84
C GLN A 348 25.50 -15.25 4.80
N PRO A 349 25.16 -15.59 3.54
CA PRO A 349 24.90 -14.59 2.53
C PRO A 349 23.75 -13.66 2.94
N GLU A 350 23.86 -12.38 2.59
CA GLU A 350 22.74 -11.44 2.71
C GLU A 350 21.59 -11.94 1.82
N GLU A 351 20.38 -12.01 2.39
CA GLU A 351 19.17 -12.21 1.59
C GLU A 351 19.10 -11.05 0.59
N THR A 352 19.07 -11.39 -0.69
CA THR A 352 19.04 -10.36 -1.74
C THR A 352 17.70 -9.62 -1.67
N MET A 353 17.65 -8.37 -2.12
CA MET A 353 16.39 -7.61 -2.19
C MET A 353 15.27 -8.33 -2.98
N ALA A 354 15.62 -9.35 -3.78
CA ALA A 354 14.67 -10.23 -4.46
C ALA A 354 13.88 -11.14 -3.49
N ASP A 355 14.48 -11.59 -2.38
CA ASP A 355 13.83 -12.47 -1.40
C ASP A 355 12.79 -11.74 -0.54
N VAL A 356 12.93 -10.42 -0.40
CA VAL A 356 11.94 -9.55 0.26
C VAL A 356 10.79 -9.18 -0.68
N ARG A 357 11.05 -9.08 -1.99
CA ARG A 357 10.05 -8.72 -3.02
C ARG A 357 8.93 -9.76 -3.13
N SER A 358 9.20 -11.04 -2.87
CA SER A 358 8.19 -12.13 -2.92
C SER A 358 7.18 -12.09 -1.77
N GLN A 359 7.43 -11.32 -0.70
CA GLN A 359 6.53 -11.24 0.46
C GLN A 359 5.48 -10.12 0.36
N VAL A 360 5.60 -9.25 -0.65
CA VAL A 360 4.82 -8.00 -0.81
C VAL A 360 3.84 -8.04 -2.00
N THR A 361 3.96 -9.00 -2.91
CA THR A 361 3.01 -9.21 -4.02
C THR A 361 1.77 -9.99 -3.62
#